data_AF-G3SPE6-F1
#
_entry.id   AF-G3SPE6-F1
#
_cell.length_a   1.000
_cell.length_b   1.000
_cell.length_c   1.000
_cell.angle_alpha   90.00
_cell.angle_beta   90.00
_cell.angle_gamma   90.00
#
_symmetry.space_group_name_H-M   'P 1'
#
loop_
_entity.id
_entity.type
_entity.pdbx_description
1 polymer ?
#
loop_
_entity_poly.entity_id
_entity_poly.type
_entity_poly.pdbx_seq_one_letter_code
_entity_poly.pdbx_strand_id
1 'polypeptide(L)'
;FRFLYYLVVVWLVSASDAKNCSEPPSVDNSIFVMHEVEGQALGTYFCLQGYHLVGKKTLSCNAFQDWDTPTPTCHLGHCPDPVLFNGEFNSSGPVNVNDKVTFQCVDHYILKGSSWSQCQENHTWVPPFPICQSEDCGPPENPTHGYFEGHDFNSGSNITFYCEKKYHLVGTQHQQCVNGEWSSALPVCEPAPKTEFEKALLAFQENKNLCQATESFMQRLKESGLILEELKYSLEMKKAELVAKTLL
;
A
#
# COMPACT_ATOMS: atom_id res chain seq x y z
N PHE A 1 -68.34 67.94 -22.47
CA PHE A 1 -67.54 67.88 -23.71
C PHE A 1 -66.09 68.05 -23.30
N ARG A 2 -65.33 66.96 -23.20
CA ARG A 2 -64.43 66.44 -24.26
C ARG A 2 -63.31 67.45 -24.57
N PHE A 3 -62.07 66.95 -24.62
CA PHE A 3 -60.80 67.66 -24.90
C PHE A 3 -59.94 68.09 -23.70
N LEU A 4 -59.50 67.11 -22.92
CA LEU A 4 -58.10 67.00 -22.48
C LEU A 4 -57.67 65.52 -22.59
N TYR A 5 -58.05 64.83 -23.66
CA TYR A 5 -57.06 64.28 -24.58
C TYR A 5 -55.79 65.13 -24.69
N TYR A 6 -54.90 64.93 -23.73
CA TYR A 6 -53.46 64.75 -23.94
C TYR A 6 -53.04 63.91 -22.73
N LEU A 7 -53.25 62.59 -22.76
CA LEU A 7 -52.18 61.70 -23.21
C LEU A 7 -50.81 62.24 -22.79
N VAL A 8 -50.18 61.53 -21.86
CA VAL A 8 -48.72 61.59 -21.65
C VAL A 8 -48.21 62.86 -20.97
N VAL A 9 -48.79 63.29 -19.84
CA VAL A 9 -47.98 64.03 -18.86
C VAL A 9 -47.46 63.05 -17.82
N VAL A 10 -46.54 62.24 -18.34
CA VAL A 10 -45.36 61.72 -17.64
C VAL A 10 -45.68 61.01 -16.32
N TRP A 11 -46.34 59.86 -16.43
CA TRP A 11 -45.97 58.76 -15.53
C TRP A 11 -44.53 58.39 -15.83
N LEU A 12 -43.75 58.23 -14.75
CA LEU A 12 -42.37 57.78 -14.71
C LEU A 12 -41.38 58.86 -15.16
N VAL A 13 -40.93 59.63 -14.16
CA VAL A 13 -39.59 60.19 -14.16
C VAL A 13 -38.66 59.06 -14.58
N SER A 14 -38.03 59.29 -15.72
CA SER A 14 -37.15 58.39 -16.45
C SER A 14 -36.27 57.58 -15.52
N ALA A 15 -36.24 56.27 -15.80
CA ALA A 15 -35.25 55.33 -15.34
C ALA A 15 -33.87 55.98 -15.32
N SER A 16 -33.14 55.78 -14.22
CA SER A 16 -31.73 56.14 -14.12
C SER A 16 -30.99 55.58 -15.34
N ASP A 17 -30.28 56.46 -16.05
CA ASP A 17 -29.33 56.10 -17.10
C ASP A 17 -28.20 55.25 -16.50
N ALA A 18 -28.42 53.95 -16.35
CA ALA A 18 -27.33 52.98 -16.28
C ALA A 18 -26.77 52.87 -17.70
N LYS A 19 -25.51 53.27 -17.91
CA LYS A 19 -24.78 53.04 -19.18
C LYS A 19 -24.86 51.56 -19.54
N ASN A 20 -25.75 51.22 -20.45
CA ASN A 20 -26.02 49.83 -20.80
C ASN A 20 -24.97 49.39 -21.83
N CYS A 21 -23.91 48.73 -21.35
CA CYS A 21 -22.94 48.07 -22.23
C CYS A 21 -23.64 46.94 -23.03
N SER A 22 -23.05 46.58 -24.17
CA SER A 22 -23.49 45.42 -24.94
C SER A 22 -23.42 44.13 -24.10
N GLU A 23 -24.18 43.11 -24.53
CA GLU A 23 -24.16 41.79 -23.89
C GLU A 23 -22.70 41.27 -23.85
N PRO A 24 -22.21 40.83 -22.68
CA PRO A 24 -20.83 40.38 -22.56
C PRO A 24 -20.58 39.15 -23.44
N PRO A 25 -19.39 39.02 -24.03
CA PRO A 25 -19.05 37.86 -24.83
C PRO A 25 -19.25 36.54 -24.06
N SER A 26 -19.86 35.53 -24.69
CA SER A 26 -20.02 34.22 -24.05
C SER A 26 -18.67 33.51 -23.96
N VAL A 27 -18.34 33.01 -22.76
CA VAL A 27 -17.16 32.18 -22.51
C VAL A 27 -17.64 30.88 -21.87
N ASP A 28 -17.39 29.75 -22.53
CA ASP A 28 -17.81 28.43 -22.06
C ASP A 28 -17.24 28.12 -20.67
N ASN A 29 -18.00 27.35 -19.87
CA ASN A 29 -17.62 26.95 -18.51
C ASN A 29 -17.22 28.11 -17.59
N SER A 30 -17.88 29.27 -17.74
CA SER A 30 -17.61 30.46 -16.95
C SER A 30 -18.88 31.17 -16.47
N ILE A 31 -18.70 32.08 -15.52
CA ILE A 31 -19.68 33.02 -14.98
C ILE A 31 -19.10 34.43 -15.16
N PHE A 32 -19.90 35.35 -15.69
CA PHE A 32 -19.52 36.75 -15.85
C PHE A 32 -20.19 37.62 -14.79
N VAL A 33 -19.42 38.46 -14.11
CA VAL A 33 -19.90 39.37 -13.06
C VAL A 33 -19.53 40.81 -13.40
N MET A 34 -20.55 41.65 -13.55
CA MET A 34 -20.39 43.07 -13.81
C MET A 34 -20.29 43.87 -12.51
N HIS A 35 -19.39 44.84 -12.47
CA HIS A 35 -19.24 45.79 -11.38
C HIS A 35 -18.85 47.16 -11.94
N GLU A 36 -19.29 48.23 -11.28
CA GLU A 36 -18.98 49.60 -11.67
C GLU A 36 -17.97 50.19 -10.69
N VAL A 37 -16.88 50.72 -11.23
CA VAL A 37 -15.83 51.38 -10.45
C VAL A 37 -15.59 52.74 -11.07
N GLU A 38 -15.81 53.81 -10.29
CA GLU A 38 -15.58 55.20 -10.73
C GLU A 38 -16.31 55.59 -12.04
N GLY A 39 -17.50 55.04 -12.30
CA GLY A 39 -18.27 55.34 -13.52
C GLY A 39 -17.84 54.57 -14.77
N GLN A 40 -16.89 53.63 -14.61
CA GLN A 40 -16.49 52.65 -15.63
C GLN A 40 -17.09 51.29 -15.31
N ALA A 41 -17.77 50.70 -16.31
CA ALA A 41 -18.29 49.34 -16.23
C ALA A 41 -17.15 48.32 -16.47
N LEU A 42 -16.93 47.46 -15.48
CA LEU A 42 -15.95 46.38 -15.50
C LEU A 42 -16.65 45.03 -15.40
N GLY A 43 -16.12 44.04 -16.11
CA GLY A 43 -16.70 42.71 -16.22
C GLY A 43 -15.67 41.66 -15.91
N THR A 44 -15.89 40.83 -14.91
CA THR A 44 -14.94 39.81 -14.46
C THR A 44 -15.46 38.42 -14.77
N TYR A 45 -14.68 37.62 -15.50
CA TYR A 45 -14.98 36.21 -15.71
C TYR A 45 -14.44 35.35 -14.55
N PHE A 46 -15.23 34.36 -14.17
CA PHE A 46 -14.89 33.33 -13.21
C PHE A 46 -15.17 31.97 -13.84
N CYS A 47 -14.18 31.09 -13.91
CA CYS A 47 -14.40 29.74 -14.42
C CYS A 47 -15.18 28.89 -13.41
N LEU A 48 -16.01 27.98 -13.91
CA LEU A 48 -16.70 26.98 -13.10
C LEU A 48 -15.69 26.05 -12.42
N GLN A 49 -16.12 25.37 -11.36
CA GLN A 49 -15.27 24.44 -10.62
C GLN A 49 -14.66 23.39 -11.56
N GLY A 50 -13.34 23.18 -11.43
CA GLY A 50 -12.58 22.28 -12.30
C GLY A 50 -12.02 22.95 -13.56
N TYR A 51 -12.21 24.25 -13.74
CA TYR A 51 -11.67 25.04 -14.85
C TYR A 51 -10.82 26.21 -14.33
N HIS A 52 -9.80 26.60 -15.10
CA HIS A 52 -8.95 27.76 -14.84
C HIS A 52 -9.03 28.76 -15.99
N LEU A 53 -8.87 30.04 -15.66
CA LEU A 53 -9.03 31.15 -16.59
C LEU A 53 -7.71 31.44 -17.30
N VAL A 54 -7.73 31.40 -18.63
CA VAL A 54 -6.60 31.78 -19.50
C VAL A 54 -6.94 33.10 -20.20
N GLY A 55 -6.09 34.12 -20.03
CA GLY A 55 -6.28 35.45 -20.62
C GLY A 55 -6.67 36.56 -19.62
N LYS A 56 -7.14 37.70 -20.13
CA LYS A 56 -7.47 38.88 -19.31
C LYS A 56 -8.76 38.62 -18.53
N LYS A 57 -8.64 38.44 -17.21
CA LYS A 57 -9.75 38.12 -16.30
C LYS A 57 -10.86 39.18 -16.26
N THR A 58 -10.48 40.45 -16.41
CA THR A 58 -11.42 41.57 -16.31
C THR A 58 -11.41 42.36 -17.61
N LEU A 59 -12.58 42.52 -18.21
CA LEU A 59 -12.81 43.38 -19.37
C LEU A 59 -13.34 44.73 -18.91
N SER A 60 -12.96 45.78 -19.63
CA SER A 60 -13.53 47.10 -19.47
C SER A 60 -14.51 47.35 -20.61
N CYS A 61 -15.66 47.92 -20.27
CA CYS A 61 -16.57 48.47 -21.25
C CYS A 61 -16.09 49.87 -21.63
N ASN A 62 -15.88 50.09 -22.92
CA ASN A 62 -15.34 51.33 -23.46
C ASN A 62 -16.44 52.39 -23.67
N ALA A 63 -16.05 53.60 -24.10
CA ALA A 63 -17.01 54.68 -24.39
C ALA A 63 -17.96 54.37 -25.56
N PHE A 64 -17.62 53.38 -26.39
CA PHE A 64 -18.44 52.87 -27.49
C PHE A 64 -19.40 51.76 -27.07
N GLN A 65 -19.47 51.45 -25.76
CA GLN A 65 -20.34 50.40 -25.18
C GLN A 65 -19.92 48.96 -25.56
N ASP A 66 -18.68 48.78 -26.01
CA ASP A 66 -18.10 47.48 -26.33
C ASP A 66 -17.13 47.02 -25.24
N TRP A 67 -17.10 45.71 -25.01
CA TRP A 67 -16.12 45.07 -24.14
C TRP A 67 -14.76 44.94 -24.84
N ASP A 68 -13.69 45.21 -24.10
CA ASP A 68 -12.34 45.00 -24.60
C ASP A 68 -12.10 43.55 -25.05
N THR A 69 -11.31 43.37 -26.10
CA THR A 69 -10.87 42.05 -26.61
C THR A 69 -9.35 41.89 -26.46
N PRO A 70 -8.80 40.66 -26.42
CA PRO A 70 -9.47 39.36 -26.51
C PRO A 70 -10.17 38.94 -25.20
N THR A 71 -11.22 38.12 -25.33
CA THR A 71 -11.93 37.51 -24.20
C THR A 71 -11.13 36.34 -23.63
N PRO A 72 -11.21 36.07 -22.31
CA PRO A 72 -10.54 34.91 -21.72
C PRO A 72 -11.24 33.61 -22.12
N THR A 73 -10.55 32.49 -21.95
CA THR A 73 -11.10 31.15 -22.13
C THR A 73 -10.97 30.35 -20.83
N CYS A 74 -12.00 29.58 -20.48
CA CYS A 74 -11.95 28.67 -19.35
C CYS A 74 -11.59 27.27 -19.83
N HIS A 75 -10.38 26.84 -19.50
CA HIS A 75 -9.88 25.50 -19.80
C HIS A 75 -9.96 24.64 -18.55
N LEU A 76 -10.08 23.33 -18.71
CA LEU A 76 -10.05 22.42 -17.56
C LEU A 76 -8.75 22.67 -16.75
N GLY A 77 -8.90 22.85 -15.45
CA GLY A 77 -7.93 23.42 -14.51
C GLY A 77 -6.72 22.53 -14.27
N HIS A 78 -5.55 23.00 -14.71
CA HIS A 78 -4.22 22.39 -14.53
C HIS A 78 -3.96 21.11 -15.33
N CYS A 79 -2.68 20.82 -15.60
CA CYS A 79 -2.35 19.46 -16.03
C CYS A 79 -2.75 18.50 -14.90
N PRO A 80 -3.14 17.25 -15.22
CA PRO A 80 -3.51 16.27 -14.20
C PRO A 80 -2.43 16.17 -13.12
N ASP A 81 -2.82 16.15 -11.85
CA ASP A 81 -1.84 16.07 -10.76
C ASP A 81 -0.95 14.82 -10.96
N PRO A 82 0.38 14.94 -10.88
CA PRO A 82 1.25 13.80 -11.02
C PRO A 82 0.97 12.75 -9.95
N VAL A 83 0.80 11.50 -10.37
CA VAL A 83 0.71 10.35 -9.47
C VAL A 83 1.86 9.41 -9.79
N LEU A 84 2.72 9.16 -8.81
CA LEU A 84 3.82 8.21 -8.91
C LEU A 84 3.78 7.27 -7.72
N PHE A 85 3.48 6.00 -7.97
CA PHE A 85 3.54 4.97 -6.93
C PHE A 85 4.99 4.64 -6.59
N ASN A 86 5.30 4.46 -5.30
CA ASN A 86 6.65 4.16 -4.80
C ASN A 86 7.70 5.20 -5.24
N GLY A 87 7.28 6.45 -5.38
CA GLY A 87 8.12 7.57 -5.78
C GLY A 87 7.61 8.90 -5.23
N GLU A 88 8.43 9.91 -5.41
CA GLU A 88 8.21 11.29 -5.01
C GLU A 88 8.38 12.21 -6.23
N PHE A 89 7.76 13.38 -6.17
CA PHE A 89 7.92 14.42 -7.20
C PHE A 89 7.97 15.81 -6.56
N ASN A 90 8.65 16.74 -7.22
CA ASN A 90 8.82 18.10 -6.73
C ASN A 90 7.67 19.03 -7.13
N SER A 91 6.45 18.77 -6.67
CA SER A 91 5.37 19.77 -6.73
C SER A 91 4.53 19.74 -5.47
N SER A 92 4.33 20.92 -4.88
CA SER A 92 3.57 21.15 -3.65
C SER A 92 2.27 21.93 -3.92
N GLY A 93 1.84 22.04 -5.19
CA GLY A 93 0.64 22.77 -5.58
C GLY A 93 0.17 22.46 -7.01
N PRO A 94 -0.93 23.12 -7.45
CA PRO A 94 -1.50 22.92 -8.77
C PRO A 94 -0.50 23.30 -9.87
N VAL A 95 -0.30 22.40 -10.84
CA VAL A 95 0.69 22.54 -11.91
C VAL A 95 0.13 23.34 -13.08
N ASN A 96 0.75 24.48 -13.40
CA ASN A 96 0.39 25.31 -14.53
C ASN A 96 1.02 24.82 -15.84
N VAL A 97 0.48 25.31 -16.96
CA VAL A 97 1.10 25.14 -18.28
C VAL A 97 2.53 25.67 -18.24
N ASN A 98 3.45 24.92 -18.87
CA ASN A 98 4.91 25.09 -18.88
C ASN A 98 5.65 24.70 -17.59
N ASP A 99 4.96 24.38 -16.50
CA ASP A 99 5.61 23.89 -15.29
C ASP A 99 6.26 22.52 -15.55
N LYS A 100 7.45 22.33 -14.98
CA LYS A 100 8.22 21.10 -15.08
C LYS A 100 8.31 20.46 -13.71
N VAL A 101 7.95 19.18 -13.66
CA VAL A 101 8.12 18.33 -12.48
C VAL A 101 9.21 17.31 -12.74
N THR A 102 9.93 16.96 -11.69
CA THR A 102 10.95 15.92 -11.65
C THR A 102 10.51 14.83 -10.68
N PHE A 103 10.84 13.60 -11.04
CA PHE A 103 10.43 12.38 -10.35
C PHE A 103 11.64 11.67 -9.78
N GLN A 104 11.46 11.05 -8.62
CA GLN A 104 12.43 10.20 -7.96
C GLN A 104 11.72 8.99 -7.38
N CYS A 105 12.31 7.80 -7.48
CA CYS A 105 11.76 6.63 -6.81
C CYS A 105 12.25 6.55 -5.36
N VAL A 106 11.39 6.04 -4.48
CA VAL A 106 11.74 5.74 -3.08
C VAL A 106 12.74 4.57 -3.07
N ASP A 107 13.56 4.47 -2.01
CA ASP A 107 14.61 3.47 -1.86
C ASP A 107 14.21 2.07 -2.35
N HIS A 108 15.13 1.40 -3.06
CA HIS A 108 14.98 0.05 -3.64
C HIS A 108 14.04 -0.05 -4.86
N TYR A 109 13.48 1.07 -5.35
CA TYR A 109 12.77 1.13 -6.63
C TYR A 109 13.62 1.80 -7.72
N ILE A 110 13.52 1.27 -8.94
CA ILE A 110 14.25 1.74 -10.12
C ILE A 110 13.32 2.57 -11.00
N LEU A 111 13.74 3.78 -11.35
CA LEU A 111 13.01 4.68 -12.25
C LEU A 111 13.11 4.19 -13.69
N LYS A 112 11.98 3.80 -14.29
CA LYS A 112 11.86 3.44 -15.71
C LYS A 112 11.12 4.55 -16.46
N GLY A 113 11.81 5.21 -17.40
CA GLY A 113 11.27 6.32 -18.19
C GLY A 113 12.05 7.62 -17.96
N SER A 114 11.39 8.76 -18.21
CA SER A 114 11.99 10.07 -17.99
C SER A 114 11.87 10.50 -16.52
N SER A 115 12.96 11.01 -15.93
CA SER A 115 12.95 11.56 -14.57
C SER A 115 12.26 12.93 -14.47
N TRP A 116 11.65 13.42 -15.55
CA TRP A 116 10.93 14.67 -15.58
C TRP A 116 9.79 14.65 -16.59
N SER A 117 8.79 15.50 -16.35
CA SER A 117 7.72 15.80 -17.29
C SER A 117 7.38 17.29 -17.25
N GLN A 118 6.95 17.84 -18.38
CA GLN A 118 6.52 19.22 -18.49
C GLN A 118 5.06 19.29 -18.95
N CYS A 119 4.27 20.11 -18.26
CA CYS A 119 2.90 20.41 -18.63
C CYS A 119 2.88 21.25 -19.91
N GLN A 120 2.33 20.70 -20.98
CA GLN A 120 2.24 21.37 -22.27
C GLN A 120 1.00 22.28 -22.35
N GLU A 121 0.95 23.14 -23.38
CA GLU A 121 -0.18 24.05 -23.62
C GLU A 121 -1.51 23.32 -23.84
N ASN A 122 -1.46 22.08 -24.33
CA ASN A 122 -2.63 21.22 -24.48
C ASN A 122 -3.04 20.48 -23.18
N HIS A 123 -2.48 20.87 -22.04
CA HIS A 123 -2.71 20.27 -20.72
C HIS A 123 -2.32 18.79 -20.61
N THR A 124 -1.35 18.36 -21.42
CA THR A 124 -0.78 17.01 -21.35
C THR A 124 0.65 17.03 -20.81
N TRP A 125 1.04 15.92 -20.20
CA TRP A 125 2.38 15.73 -19.65
C TRP A 125 3.30 15.11 -20.70
N VAL A 126 4.39 15.80 -21.01
CA VAL A 126 5.38 15.32 -21.98
C VAL A 126 6.80 15.46 -21.41
N PRO A 127 7.60 14.37 -21.40
CA PRO A 127 7.20 12.98 -21.71
C PRO A 127 6.22 12.40 -20.67
N PRO A 128 5.59 11.24 -20.92
CA PRO A 128 4.74 10.56 -19.94
C PRO A 128 5.49 10.29 -18.62
N PHE A 129 4.74 10.15 -17.53
CA PHE A 129 5.31 9.87 -16.21
C PHE A 129 6.09 8.55 -16.18
N PRO A 130 7.20 8.50 -15.41
CA PRO A 130 7.95 7.27 -15.24
C PRO A 130 7.19 6.27 -14.36
N ILE A 131 7.70 5.04 -14.32
CA ILE A 131 7.23 4.00 -13.41
C ILE A 131 8.38 3.66 -12.46
N CYS A 132 8.10 3.59 -11.17
CA CYS A 132 9.02 3.05 -10.18
C CYS A 132 8.78 1.55 -10.04
N GLN A 133 9.74 0.75 -10.48
CA GLN A 133 9.66 -0.70 -10.46
C GLN A 133 10.73 -1.26 -9.53
N SER A 134 10.35 -2.12 -8.60
CA SER A 134 11.27 -2.92 -7.80
C SER A 134 11.56 -4.25 -8.51
N GLU A 135 12.71 -4.83 -8.21
CA GLU A 135 12.99 -6.22 -8.59
C GLU A 135 12.39 -7.17 -7.56
N ASP A 136 11.83 -8.28 -8.02
CA ASP A 136 11.18 -9.29 -7.19
C ASP A 136 12.18 -10.39 -6.85
N CYS A 137 12.38 -10.67 -5.56
CA CYS A 137 13.20 -11.78 -5.10
C CYS A 137 12.51 -13.15 -5.24
N GLY A 138 11.20 -13.14 -5.45
CA GLY A 138 10.35 -14.31 -5.38
C GLY A 138 10.17 -14.84 -3.95
N PRO A 139 9.12 -15.67 -3.74
CA PRO A 139 8.91 -16.30 -2.45
C PRO A 139 10.10 -17.21 -2.10
N PRO A 140 10.67 -17.08 -0.89
CA PRO A 140 11.74 -17.95 -0.43
C PRO A 140 11.19 -19.38 -0.19
N GLU A 141 12.08 -20.35 -0.12
CA GLU A 141 11.74 -21.70 0.32
C GLU A 141 11.53 -21.75 1.85
N ASN A 142 10.78 -22.74 2.34
CA ASN A 142 10.68 -23.01 3.77
C ASN A 142 11.85 -23.88 4.24
N PRO A 143 12.53 -23.53 5.36
CA PRO A 143 13.46 -24.43 6.00
C PRO A 143 12.79 -25.75 6.39
N THR A 144 13.53 -26.85 6.36
CA THR A 144 13.02 -28.12 6.91
C THR A 144 12.76 -27.95 8.41
N HIS A 145 11.57 -28.33 8.91
CA HIS A 145 11.11 -28.02 10.27
C HIS A 145 11.00 -26.52 10.59
N GLY A 146 10.74 -25.71 9.57
CA GLY A 146 10.52 -24.28 9.71
C GLY A 146 9.55 -23.73 8.68
N TYR A 147 9.24 -22.46 8.85
CA TYR A 147 8.39 -21.69 7.95
C TYR A 147 8.84 -20.23 7.96
N PHE A 148 8.44 -19.45 6.95
CA PHE A 148 8.61 -18.01 6.95
C PHE A 148 7.27 -17.28 7.04
N GLU A 149 7.30 -16.05 7.54
CA GLU A 149 6.22 -15.08 7.42
C GLU A 149 6.65 -13.92 6.53
N GLY A 150 5.77 -13.55 5.60
CA GLY A 150 5.96 -12.49 4.62
C GLY A 150 4.90 -12.58 3.52
N HIS A 151 4.45 -11.43 3.01
CA HIS A 151 3.39 -11.37 1.99
C HIS A 151 3.81 -10.67 0.69
N ASP A 152 4.89 -9.89 0.73
CA ASP A 152 5.48 -9.20 -0.42
C ASP A 152 6.96 -9.61 -0.54
N PHE A 153 7.43 -9.78 -1.77
CA PHE A 153 8.78 -10.26 -2.11
C PHE A 153 9.54 -9.28 -3.02
N ASN A 154 8.97 -8.09 -3.23
CA ASN A 154 9.63 -6.99 -3.92
C ASN A 154 10.84 -6.45 -3.16
N SER A 155 11.79 -5.85 -3.87
CA SER A 155 12.95 -5.18 -3.28
C SER A 155 12.53 -4.18 -2.19
N GLY A 156 13.19 -4.28 -1.03
CA GLY A 156 12.86 -3.56 0.20
C GLY A 156 11.99 -4.36 1.18
N SER A 157 11.26 -5.39 0.73
CA SER A 157 10.40 -6.23 1.57
C SER A 157 11.20 -7.07 2.55
N ASN A 158 10.62 -7.30 3.73
CA ASN A 158 11.21 -8.08 4.81
C ASN A 158 10.41 -9.36 5.07
N ILE A 159 11.13 -10.44 5.35
CA ILE A 159 10.60 -11.72 5.78
C ILE A 159 11.25 -12.16 7.09
N THR A 160 10.54 -12.97 7.84
CA THR A 160 11.04 -13.55 9.09
C THR A 160 10.87 -15.05 9.07
N PHE A 161 11.95 -15.78 9.34
CA PHE A 161 11.94 -17.23 9.47
C PHE A 161 11.65 -17.66 10.91
N TYR A 162 11.00 -18.81 11.03
CA TYR A 162 10.68 -19.46 12.29
C TYR A 162 10.94 -20.96 12.19
N CYS A 163 11.22 -21.57 13.33
CA CYS A 163 11.35 -23.01 13.44
C CYS A 163 10.17 -23.60 14.22
N GLU A 164 9.81 -24.83 13.87
CA GLU A 164 8.83 -25.63 14.59
C GLU A 164 9.27 -25.88 16.04
N LYS A 165 8.31 -26.29 16.88
CA LYS A 165 8.61 -26.65 18.27
C LYS A 165 9.66 -27.77 18.32
N LYS A 166 10.63 -27.63 19.23
CA LYS A 166 11.81 -28.50 19.41
C LYS A 166 12.93 -28.26 18.39
N TYR A 167 12.83 -27.23 17.56
CA TYR A 167 13.92 -26.79 16.69
C TYR A 167 14.30 -25.35 17.05
N HIS A 168 15.54 -24.99 16.77
CA HIS A 168 16.05 -23.64 16.91
C HIS A 168 16.68 -23.20 15.59
N LEU A 169 16.60 -21.90 15.32
CA LEU A 169 17.07 -21.32 14.07
C LEU A 169 18.57 -21.07 14.11
N VAL A 170 19.27 -21.57 13.10
CA VAL A 170 20.70 -21.34 12.84
C VAL A 170 20.82 -20.54 11.55
N GLY A 171 21.41 -19.34 11.64
CA GLY A 171 21.54 -18.39 10.53
C GLY A 171 20.78 -17.09 10.76
N THR A 172 20.42 -16.42 9.67
CA THR A 172 19.74 -15.12 9.72
C THR A 172 18.22 -15.29 9.77
N GLN A 173 17.61 -14.83 10.87
CA GLN A 173 16.16 -14.89 11.06
C GLN A 173 15.38 -13.89 10.19
N HIS A 174 15.87 -12.65 10.10
CA HIS A 174 15.23 -11.56 9.36
C HIS A 174 15.98 -11.31 8.06
N GLN A 175 15.30 -11.38 6.92
CA GLN A 175 15.92 -11.14 5.62
C GLN A 175 15.18 -10.06 4.85
N GLN A 176 15.91 -9.29 4.07
CA GLN A 176 15.38 -8.25 3.21
C GLN A 176 15.64 -8.61 1.75
N CYS A 177 14.68 -8.34 0.87
CA CYS A 177 14.90 -8.44 -0.58
C CYS A 177 15.70 -7.23 -1.06
N VAL A 178 16.86 -7.45 -1.69
CA VAL A 178 17.74 -6.38 -2.17
C VAL A 178 18.11 -6.65 -3.63
N ASN A 179 17.63 -5.81 -4.55
CA ASN A 179 17.91 -5.91 -5.98
C ASN A 179 17.66 -7.32 -6.54
N GLY A 180 16.49 -7.90 -6.21
CA GLY A 180 16.10 -9.22 -6.70
C GLY A 180 16.76 -10.42 -6.01
N GLU A 181 17.61 -10.21 -4.99
CA GLU A 181 18.16 -11.30 -4.17
C GLU A 181 17.89 -11.11 -2.67
N TRP A 182 17.62 -12.20 -1.96
CA TRP A 182 17.47 -12.20 -0.50
C TRP A 182 18.82 -11.89 0.17
N SER A 183 18.80 -11.02 1.17
CA SER A 183 20.01 -10.48 1.83
C SER A 183 20.91 -11.54 2.47
N SER A 184 20.39 -12.75 2.73
CA SER A 184 21.09 -13.87 3.35
C SER A 184 20.65 -15.20 2.75
N ALA A 185 21.44 -16.24 2.98
CA ALA A 185 21.06 -17.61 2.62
C ALA A 185 19.91 -18.14 3.51
N LEU A 186 19.19 -19.16 3.02
CA LEU A 186 18.12 -19.84 3.75
C LEU A 186 18.64 -20.39 5.10
N PRO A 187 18.00 -20.05 6.25
CA PRO A 187 18.44 -20.55 7.55
C PRO A 187 18.09 -22.02 7.75
N VAL A 188 18.73 -22.67 8.72
CA VAL A 188 18.52 -24.08 9.04
C VAL A 188 17.86 -24.20 10.41
N CYS A 189 16.84 -25.05 10.52
CA CYS A 189 16.23 -25.40 11.79
C CYS A 189 16.84 -26.69 12.32
N GLU A 190 17.63 -26.58 13.38
CA GLU A 190 18.30 -27.72 14.02
C GLU A 190 17.57 -28.14 15.31
N PRO A 191 17.57 -29.43 15.68
CA PRO A 191 16.97 -29.88 16.93
C PRO A 191 17.48 -29.08 18.13
N ALA A 192 16.55 -28.45 18.85
CA ALA A 192 16.87 -27.68 20.04
C ALA A 192 17.43 -28.62 21.13
N PRO A 193 18.41 -28.17 21.92
CA PRO A 193 18.89 -28.93 23.05
C PRO A 193 17.72 -29.21 24.02
N LYS A 194 17.50 -30.48 24.36
CA LYS A 194 16.52 -30.85 25.39
C LYS A 194 16.93 -30.19 26.71
N THR A 195 15.97 -29.56 27.37
CA THR A 195 16.23 -28.99 28.70
C THR A 195 16.51 -30.10 29.71
N GLU A 196 17.27 -29.81 30.77
CA GLU A 196 17.49 -30.76 31.87
C GLU A 196 16.16 -31.23 32.48
N PHE A 197 15.15 -30.35 32.51
CA PHE A 197 13.81 -30.69 32.95
C PHE A 197 13.12 -31.70 32.00
N GLU A 198 13.20 -31.51 30.69
CA GLU A 198 12.65 -32.46 29.72
C GLU A 198 13.40 -33.80 29.73
N LYS A 199 14.73 -33.76 29.91
CA LYS A 199 15.53 -34.98 30.09
C LYS A 199 15.09 -35.73 31.36
N ALA A 200 14.94 -35.02 32.48
CA ALA A 200 14.48 -35.59 33.74
C ALA A 200 13.04 -36.14 33.64
N LEU A 201 12.16 -35.44 32.93
CA LEU A 201 10.78 -35.88 32.69
C LEU A 201 10.74 -37.17 31.86
N LEU A 202 11.55 -37.25 30.80
CA LEU A 202 11.68 -38.47 29.98
C LEU A 202 12.21 -39.64 30.81
N ALA A 203 13.27 -39.42 31.60
CA ALA A 203 13.83 -40.44 32.48
C ALA A 203 12.82 -40.92 33.54
N PHE A 204 12.02 -40.01 34.10
CA PHE A 204 10.95 -40.37 35.04
C PHE A 204 9.83 -41.17 34.38
N GLN A 205 9.42 -40.81 33.16
CA GLN A 205 8.42 -41.56 32.39
C GLN A 205 8.89 -42.96 32.04
N GLU A 206 10.14 -43.14 31.64
CA GLU A 206 10.74 -44.45 31.38
C GLU A 206 10.70 -45.34 32.63
N ASN A 207 11.09 -44.80 33.79
CA ASN A 207 11.03 -45.53 35.06
C ASN A 207 9.60 -45.91 35.46
N LYS A 208 8.61 -45.03 35.26
CA LYS A 208 7.20 -45.33 35.53
C LYS A 208 6.69 -46.48 34.66
N ASN A 209 7.05 -46.50 33.37
CA ASN A 209 6.67 -47.57 32.45
C ASN A 209 7.30 -48.91 32.87
N LEU A 210 8.54 -48.89 33.35
CA LEU A 210 9.22 -50.09 33.88
C LEU A 210 8.53 -50.62 35.14
N CYS A 211 8.15 -49.75 36.08
CA CYS A 211 7.39 -50.14 37.26
C CYS A 211 6.05 -50.80 36.88
N GLN A 212 5.28 -50.20 35.97
CA GLN A 212 4.00 -50.75 35.52
C GLN A 212 4.15 -52.09 34.81
N ALA A 213 5.20 -52.25 33.99
CA ALA A 213 5.51 -53.52 33.34
C ALA A 213 5.87 -54.61 34.37
N THR A 214 6.60 -54.24 35.42
CA THR A 214 6.98 -55.14 36.52
C THR A 214 5.76 -55.57 37.33
N GLU A 215 4.87 -54.63 37.68
CA GLU A 215 3.61 -54.94 38.37
C GLU A 215 2.72 -55.87 37.52
N SER A 216 2.58 -55.57 36.23
CA SER A 216 1.81 -56.40 35.28
C SER A 216 2.40 -57.80 35.12
N PHE A 217 3.72 -57.93 35.19
CA PHE A 217 4.39 -59.22 35.21
C PHE A 217 4.11 -59.97 36.51
N MET A 218 4.30 -59.33 37.67
CA MET A 218 4.04 -59.93 38.99
C MET A 218 2.58 -60.38 39.14
N GLN A 219 1.63 -59.61 38.61
CA GLN A 219 0.21 -59.96 38.58
C GLN A 219 -0.04 -61.24 37.77
N ARG A 220 0.53 -61.35 36.57
CA ARG A 220 0.42 -62.56 35.73
C ARG A 220 1.05 -63.78 36.39
N LEU A 221 2.17 -63.60 37.08
CA LEU A 221 2.78 -64.68 37.86
C LEU A 221 1.83 -65.16 38.97
N LYS A 222 1.21 -64.23 39.69
CA LYS A 222 0.24 -64.56 40.74
C LYS A 222 -1.00 -65.30 40.21
N GLU A 223 -1.51 -64.91 39.05
CA GLU A 223 -2.65 -65.55 38.38
C GLU A 223 -2.33 -66.95 37.84
N SER A 224 -1.08 -67.18 37.42
CA SER A 224 -0.64 -68.48 36.91
C SER A 224 -0.50 -69.57 37.99
N GLY A 225 -0.63 -69.22 39.28
CA GLY A 225 -0.52 -70.16 40.40
C GLY A 225 0.88 -70.74 40.60
N LEU A 226 1.88 -70.28 39.84
CA LEU A 226 3.27 -70.71 39.93
C LEU A 226 3.90 -70.20 41.23
N ILE A 227 4.48 -71.11 42.00
CA ILE A 227 5.23 -70.77 43.21
C ILE A 227 6.58 -70.15 42.78
N LEU A 228 7.10 -69.18 43.54
CA LEU A 228 8.34 -68.46 43.19
C LEU A 228 9.53 -69.40 42.88
N GLU A 229 9.55 -70.57 43.52
CA GLU A 229 10.54 -71.63 43.32
C GLU A 229 10.38 -72.36 41.97
N GLU A 230 9.15 -72.61 41.51
CA GLU A 230 8.85 -73.22 40.20
C GLU A 230 9.19 -72.25 39.06
N LEU A 231 8.92 -70.96 39.26
CA LEU A 231 9.33 -69.88 38.36
C LEU A 231 10.84 -69.78 38.24
N LYS A 232 11.55 -69.79 39.37
CA LYS A 232 13.01 -69.76 39.40
C LYS A 232 13.58 -70.98 38.67
N TYR A 233 13.03 -72.17 38.91
CA TYR A 233 13.43 -73.39 38.21
C TYR A 233 13.18 -73.30 36.69
N SER A 234 12.00 -72.86 36.28
CA SER A 234 11.63 -72.68 34.86
C SER A 234 12.50 -71.63 34.16
N LEU A 235 12.82 -70.53 34.84
CA LEU A 235 13.69 -69.48 34.32
C LEU A 235 15.15 -69.93 34.20
N GLU A 236 15.69 -70.67 35.17
CA GLU A 236 17.05 -71.23 35.06
C GLU A 236 17.14 -72.30 33.95
N MET A 237 16.09 -73.10 33.75
CA MET A 237 16.00 -74.04 32.61
C MET A 237 15.95 -73.30 31.27
N LYS A 238 15.11 -72.26 31.15
CA LYS A 238 15.04 -71.41 29.94
C LYS A 238 16.34 -70.66 29.66
N LYS A 239 17.01 -70.19 30.71
CA LYS A 239 18.33 -69.56 30.63
C LYS A 239 19.38 -70.54 30.13
N ALA A 240 19.39 -71.78 30.62
CA ALA A 240 20.28 -72.84 30.12
C ALA A 240 20.01 -73.17 28.64
N GLU A 241 18.73 -73.25 28.22
CA GLU A 241 18.35 -73.45 26.81
C GLU A 241 18.83 -72.30 25.91
N LEU A 242 18.66 -71.06 26.35
CA LEU A 242 19.10 -69.87 25.61
C LEU A 242 20.63 -69.84 25.50
N VAL A 243 21.34 -70.08 26.60
CA VAL A 243 22.81 -70.16 26.61
C VAL A 243 23.31 -71.26 25.67
N ALA A 244 22.69 -72.44 25.68
CA ALA A 244 23.03 -73.52 24.75
C ALA A 244 22.77 -73.17 23.27
N LYS A 245 21.70 -72.42 22.98
CA LYS A 245 21.42 -71.89 21.63
C LYS A 245 22.35 -70.77 21.19
N THR A 246 23.04 -70.11 22.11
CA THR A 246 23.99 -69.03 21.80
C THR A 246 25.43 -69.57 21.63
N LEU A 247 25.64 -70.86 21.90
CA LEU A 247 26.93 -71.56 21.81
C LEU A 247 26.99 -72.55 20.61
N LEU A 248 26.00 -72.49 19.72
CA LEU A 248 25.96 -73.11 18.39
C LEU A 248 26.00 -71.99 17.33
#